data_AF-A0A9E4DTP0-F1
#
_entry.id   AF-A0A9E4DTP0-F1
#
_cell.length_a   1.000
_cell.length_b   1.000
_cell.length_c   1.000
_cell.angle_alpha   90.00
_cell.angle_beta   90.00
_cell.angle_gamma   90.00
#
_symmetry.space_group_name_H-M   'P 1'
#
loop_
_entity.id
_entity.type
_entity.pdbx_description
1 polymer ?
#
loop_
_entity_poly.entity_id
_entity_poly.type
_entity_poly.pdbx_seq_one_letter_code
_entity_poly.pdbx_strand_id
1 'polypeptide(L)'
;MTSTSWTKTPSAVFALAAAVLWLGAAPAGASPEQEARQALRQTLDELLAVLKDPRVGSEQKLADLTVAAERRFAIERMSALVLGRENRRKLTPEQRAEFLQEFKRHILTTYAGSLMRVSEEKVEVTSSRLERNGDVTVFSRVVGGSADGLELGYRMRSREGPWLILDVFIDGVSVARNFRSQVQEIVATQGVEELIRTLREKNRRAAAERAEEAAGG
;
A
#
# COMPACT_ATOMS: atom_id res chain seq x y z
N MET A 1 82.67 12.26 44.87
CA MET A 1 82.05 12.50 46.19
C MET A 1 80.55 12.56 45.97
N THR A 2 79.80 11.78 46.77
CA THR A 2 78.34 11.84 47.04
C THR A 2 77.40 11.71 45.81
N SER A 3 76.86 10.53 45.48
CA SER A 3 75.80 9.74 46.16
C SER A 3 74.36 10.17 45.80
N THR A 4 73.45 9.17 45.84
CA THR A 4 72.02 9.30 46.20
C THR A 4 71.10 9.71 45.01
N SER A 5 69.94 9.11 44.74
CA SER A 5 69.13 8.07 45.41
C SER A 5 67.99 7.61 44.50
N TRP A 6 67.56 6.40 44.77
CA TRP A 6 66.32 5.78 44.32
C TRP A 6 65.11 6.26 45.15
N THR A 7 63.91 6.18 44.53
CA THR A 7 62.57 5.89 45.09
C THR A 7 61.52 7.00 45.30
N LYS A 8 60.27 6.59 44.95
CA LYS A 8 58.95 6.90 45.53
C LYS A 8 58.09 8.03 44.93
N THR A 9 57.07 7.62 44.16
CA THR A 9 55.72 8.21 44.11
C THR A 9 55.00 7.99 45.46
N PRO A 10 54.05 8.85 45.93
CA PRO A 10 52.66 8.76 45.45
C PRO A 10 51.75 10.03 45.56
N SER A 11 50.59 9.93 44.89
CA SER A 11 49.26 10.52 45.19
C SER A 11 48.92 12.00 44.92
N ALA A 12 48.10 12.18 43.87
CA ALA A 12 46.88 13.00 43.73
C ALA A 12 46.96 14.53 43.92
N VAL A 13 46.53 15.30 42.90
CA VAL A 13 45.41 16.28 42.97
C VAL A 13 44.91 16.59 41.54
N PHE A 14 43.58 16.62 41.41
CA PHE A 14 42.73 17.01 40.29
C PHE A 14 43.06 18.34 39.60
N ALA A 15 42.97 18.38 38.27
CA ALA A 15 42.62 19.61 37.51
C ALA A 15 41.97 19.29 36.15
N LEU A 16 40.65 19.09 36.20
CA LEU A 16 39.60 19.53 35.27
C LEU A 16 39.98 19.85 33.79
N ALA A 17 39.78 18.89 32.87
CA ALA A 17 39.56 19.17 31.46
C ALA A 17 38.88 17.98 30.74
N ALA A 18 37.55 17.86 30.86
CA ALA A 18 36.75 17.04 29.96
C ALA A 18 35.30 17.50 29.98
N ALA A 19 35.01 18.62 29.32
CA ALA A 19 33.65 18.92 28.88
C ALA A 19 33.32 17.95 27.74
N VAL A 20 32.82 16.77 28.08
CA VAL A 20 32.17 15.87 27.12
C VAL A 20 30.85 16.55 26.77
N LEU A 21 30.82 17.23 25.63
CA LEU A 21 29.58 17.61 24.95
C LEU A 21 28.81 16.32 24.66
N TRP A 22 27.89 15.95 25.54
CA TRP A 22 26.77 15.07 25.22
C TRP A 22 25.91 15.80 24.19
N LEU A 23 26.31 15.70 22.91
CA LEU A 23 25.45 16.02 21.80
C LEU A 23 24.37 14.92 21.83
N GLY A 24 23.25 15.21 22.49
CA GLY A 24 22.10 14.32 22.51
C GLY A 24 21.76 13.96 21.08
N ALA A 25 21.90 12.68 20.73
CA ALA A 25 21.35 12.16 19.50
C ALA A 25 19.85 12.42 19.58
N ALA A 26 19.37 13.41 18.82
CA ALA A 26 17.94 13.57 18.61
C ALA A 26 17.40 12.20 18.18
N PRO A 27 16.25 11.73 18.70
CA PRO A 27 15.67 10.49 18.24
C PRO A 27 15.52 10.61 16.72
N ALA A 28 16.28 9.82 15.99
CA ALA A 28 16.17 9.74 14.54
C ALA A 28 14.75 9.22 14.28
N GLY A 29 13.83 10.13 13.94
CA GLY A 29 12.51 9.75 13.46
C GLY A 29 12.67 8.75 12.32
N ALA A 30 11.80 7.75 12.26
CA ALA A 30 11.83 6.77 11.18
C ALA A 30 11.79 7.52 9.83
N SER A 31 12.64 7.11 8.90
CA SER A 31 12.59 7.69 7.55
C SER A 31 11.21 7.41 6.91
N PRO A 32 10.73 8.26 5.99
CA PRO A 32 9.46 8.02 5.28
C PRO A 32 9.39 6.63 4.64
N GLU A 33 10.54 6.14 4.17
CA GLU A 33 10.67 4.79 3.62
C GLU A 33 10.45 3.68 4.65
N GLN A 34 11.01 3.82 5.85
CA GLN A 34 10.78 2.87 6.94
C GLN A 34 9.32 2.89 7.40
N GLU A 35 8.72 4.07 7.54
CA GLU A 35 7.31 4.20 7.91
C GLU A 35 6.38 3.59 6.86
N ALA A 36 6.60 3.87 5.57
CA ALA A 36 5.80 3.31 4.49
C ALA A 36 5.91 1.77 4.44
N ARG A 37 7.11 1.21 4.65
CA ARG A 37 7.30 -0.25 4.74
C ARG A 37 6.55 -0.85 5.92
N GLN A 38 6.60 -0.20 7.08
CA GLN A 38 5.86 -0.64 8.26
C GLN A 38 4.34 -0.58 8.02
N ALA A 39 3.84 0.51 7.42
CA ALA A 39 2.44 0.67 7.09
C ALA A 39 1.96 -0.36 6.06
N LEU A 40 2.79 -0.71 5.07
CA LEU A 40 2.46 -1.78 4.13
C LEU A 40 2.39 -3.13 4.83
N ARG A 41 3.35 -3.47 5.71
CA ARG A 41 3.30 -4.72 6.48
C ARG A 41 2.00 -4.82 7.29
N GLN A 42 1.66 -3.76 8.03
CA GLN A 42 0.40 -3.70 8.78
C GLN A 42 -0.84 -3.86 7.88
N THR A 43 -0.80 -3.30 6.67
CA THR A 43 -1.88 -3.46 5.68
C THR A 43 -2.00 -4.91 5.23
N LEU A 44 -0.87 -5.56 4.89
CA LEU A 44 -0.84 -6.96 4.49
C LEU A 44 -1.30 -7.88 5.63
N ASP A 45 -0.85 -7.64 6.86
CA ASP A 45 -1.23 -8.41 8.04
C ASP A 45 -2.73 -8.28 8.34
N GLU A 46 -3.30 -7.08 8.25
CA GLU A 46 -4.74 -6.84 8.43
C GLU A 46 -5.56 -7.57 7.35
N LEU A 47 -5.17 -7.48 6.08
CA LEU A 47 -5.86 -8.18 4.99
C LEU A 47 -5.74 -9.70 5.13
N LEU A 48 -4.55 -10.22 5.46
CA LEU A 48 -4.34 -11.66 5.67
C LEU A 48 -5.13 -12.19 6.86
N ALA A 49 -5.26 -11.42 7.94
CA ALA A 49 -6.06 -11.81 9.10
C ALA A 49 -7.54 -12.01 8.73
N VAL A 50 -8.11 -11.10 7.93
CA VAL A 50 -9.49 -11.23 7.42
C VAL A 50 -9.64 -12.48 6.56
N LEU A 51 -8.66 -12.75 5.68
CA LEU A 51 -8.71 -13.87 4.75
C LEU A 51 -8.59 -15.23 5.46
N LYS A 52 -7.71 -15.32 6.46
CA LYS A 52 -7.41 -16.55 7.18
C LYS A 52 -8.39 -16.89 8.29
N ASP A 53 -9.33 -16.01 8.65
CA ASP A 53 -10.33 -16.32 9.68
C ASP A 53 -11.31 -17.40 9.17
N PRO A 54 -11.30 -18.63 9.73
CA PRO A 54 -12.19 -19.69 9.27
C PRO A 54 -13.64 -19.51 9.73
N ARG A 55 -13.90 -18.57 10.67
CA ARG A 55 -15.21 -18.33 11.26
C ARG A 55 -16.09 -17.41 10.41
N VAL A 56 -15.48 -16.72 9.44
CA VAL A 56 -16.12 -15.70 8.63
C VAL A 56 -16.46 -16.30 7.26
N GLY A 57 -17.74 -16.29 6.89
CA GLY A 57 -18.17 -16.70 5.55
C GLY A 57 -17.69 -15.75 4.46
N SER A 58 -17.65 -16.21 3.21
CA SER A 58 -17.09 -15.46 2.07
C SER A 58 -17.70 -14.06 1.88
N GLU A 59 -19.00 -13.90 2.12
CA GLU A 59 -19.69 -12.61 2.02
C GLU A 59 -19.21 -11.62 3.09
N GLN A 60 -19.12 -12.06 4.34
CA GLN A 60 -18.62 -11.22 5.44
C GLN A 60 -17.13 -10.90 5.27
N LYS A 61 -16.31 -11.86 4.79
CA LYS A 61 -14.90 -11.61 4.45
C LYS A 61 -14.77 -10.50 3.41
N LEU A 62 -15.62 -10.51 2.39
CA LEU A 62 -15.61 -9.46 1.37
C LEU A 62 -15.97 -8.09 1.97
N ALA A 63 -16.95 -8.04 2.88
CA ALA A 63 -17.31 -6.82 3.59
C ALA A 63 -16.14 -6.30 4.45
N ASP A 64 -15.48 -7.19 5.20
CA ASP A 64 -14.34 -6.84 6.06
C ASP A 64 -13.12 -6.39 5.24
N LEU A 65 -12.83 -7.08 4.13
CA LEU A 65 -11.80 -6.67 3.15
C LEU A 65 -12.11 -5.31 2.55
N THR A 66 -13.39 -5.03 2.29
CA THR A 66 -13.84 -3.73 1.77
C THR A 66 -13.52 -2.62 2.77
N VAL A 67 -13.88 -2.82 4.04
CA VAL A 67 -13.58 -1.87 5.12
C VAL A 67 -12.07 -1.67 5.28
N ALA A 68 -11.29 -2.76 5.29
CA ALA A 68 -9.83 -2.68 5.39
C ALA A 68 -9.22 -1.94 4.19
N ALA A 69 -9.67 -2.24 2.97
CA ALA A 69 -9.20 -1.58 1.76
C ALA A 69 -9.51 -0.07 1.78
N GLU A 70 -10.68 0.35 2.25
CA GLU A 70 -11.04 1.77 2.38
C GLU A 70 -10.14 2.53 3.34
N ARG A 71 -9.61 1.87 4.37
CA ARG A 71 -8.70 2.50 5.34
C ARG A 71 -7.26 2.57 4.86
N ARG A 72 -6.86 1.69 3.94
CA ARG A 72 -5.47 1.51 3.51
C ARG A 72 -5.18 2.01 2.09
N PHE A 73 -6.21 2.14 1.26
CA PHE A 73 -6.12 2.63 -0.11
C PHE A 73 -6.79 3.98 -0.23
N ALA A 74 -6.14 4.90 -0.94
CA ALA A 74 -6.72 6.20 -1.27
C ALA A 74 -7.65 6.07 -2.49
N ILE A 75 -8.76 5.32 -2.35
CA ILE A 75 -9.64 4.92 -3.45
C ILE A 75 -10.13 6.12 -4.27
N GLU A 76 -10.49 7.23 -3.64
CA GLU A 76 -10.89 8.45 -4.36
C GLU A 76 -9.78 9.01 -5.26
N ARG A 77 -8.53 8.95 -4.79
CA ARG A 77 -7.37 9.39 -5.57
C ARG A 77 -7.07 8.41 -6.68
N MET A 78 -7.17 7.11 -6.42
CA MET A 78 -7.03 6.07 -7.44
C MET A 78 -8.07 6.25 -8.55
N SER A 79 -9.33 6.46 -8.18
CA SER A 79 -10.43 6.76 -9.12
C SER A 79 -10.12 8.00 -9.97
N ALA A 80 -9.62 9.06 -9.34
CA ALA A 80 -9.21 10.27 -10.06
C ALA A 80 -8.01 10.04 -10.99
N LEU A 81 -7.04 9.21 -10.60
CA LEU A 81 -5.90 8.84 -11.45
C LEU A 81 -6.36 8.05 -12.67
N VAL A 82 -7.29 7.13 -12.47
CA VAL A 82 -7.90 6.29 -13.49
C VAL A 82 -8.72 7.11 -14.48
N LEU A 83 -9.59 8.01 -14.03
CA LEU A 83 -10.31 8.91 -14.92
C LEU A 83 -9.34 9.80 -15.71
N GLY A 84 -8.26 10.23 -15.06
CA GLY A 84 -7.35 11.21 -15.62
C GLY A 84 -7.94 12.63 -15.59
N ARG A 85 -7.06 13.62 -15.70
CA ARG A 85 -7.41 15.05 -15.55
C ARG A 85 -8.45 15.51 -16.57
N GLU A 86 -8.33 15.07 -17.81
CA GLU A 86 -9.19 15.51 -18.92
C GLU A 86 -10.62 15.00 -18.76
N ASN A 87 -10.81 13.68 -18.60
CA ASN A 87 -12.15 13.13 -18.41
C ASN A 87 -12.76 13.64 -17.11
N ARG A 88 -12.00 13.71 -16.02
CA ARG A 88 -12.51 14.24 -14.75
C ARG A 88 -13.10 15.65 -14.90
N ARG A 89 -12.57 16.49 -15.80
CA ARG A 89 -13.13 17.83 -16.08
C ARG A 89 -14.40 17.81 -16.90
N LYS A 90 -14.58 16.80 -17.75
CA LYS A 90 -15.76 16.64 -18.63
C LYS A 90 -16.98 16.09 -17.88
N LEU A 91 -16.75 15.30 -16.83
CA LEU A 91 -17.83 14.68 -16.06
C LEU A 91 -18.54 15.67 -15.11
N THR A 92 -19.84 15.49 -14.91
CA THR A 92 -20.60 16.17 -13.86
C THR A 92 -20.22 15.64 -12.46
N PRO A 93 -20.52 16.37 -11.37
CA PRO A 93 -20.36 15.85 -10.01
C PRO A 93 -21.04 14.49 -9.80
N GLU A 94 -22.25 14.31 -10.33
CA GLU A 94 -23.06 13.10 -10.20
C GLU A 94 -22.40 11.93 -10.93
N GLN A 95 -21.97 12.13 -12.18
CA GLN A 95 -21.24 11.12 -12.95
C GLN A 95 -19.92 10.73 -12.28
N ARG A 96 -19.20 11.68 -11.67
CA ARG A 96 -17.98 11.37 -10.91
C ARG A 96 -18.27 10.53 -9.68
N ALA A 97 -19.35 10.81 -8.96
CA ALA A 97 -19.77 10.05 -7.80
C ALA A 97 -20.21 8.63 -8.19
N GLU A 98 -21.00 8.52 -9.25
CA GLU A 98 -21.46 7.24 -9.80
C GLU A 98 -20.28 6.38 -10.30
N PHE A 99 -19.36 6.98 -11.06
CA PHE A 99 -18.11 6.31 -11.45
C PHE A 99 -17.31 5.85 -10.24
N LEU A 100 -17.14 6.70 -9.21
CA LEU A 100 -16.39 6.34 -8.00
C LEU A 100 -17.03 5.14 -7.29
N GLN A 101 -18.36 5.11 -7.17
CA GLN A 101 -19.07 3.98 -6.56
C GLN A 101 -18.86 2.68 -7.35
N GLU A 102 -19.03 2.72 -8.67
CA GLU A 102 -18.86 1.53 -9.51
C GLU A 102 -17.40 1.09 -9.62
N PHE A 103 -16.47 2.04 -9.66
CA PHE A 103 -15.04 1.78 -9.61
C PHE A 103 -14.67 1.08 -8.31
N LYS A 104 -15.08 1.63 -7.16
CA LYS A 104 -14.85 1.04 -5.83
C LYS A 104 -15.36 -0.39 -5.79
N ARG A 105 -16.60 -0.62 -6.20
CA ARG A 105 -17.19 -1.96 -6.29
C ARG A 105 -16.37 -2.88 -7.20
N HIS A 106 -15.90 -2.38 -8.34
CA HIS A 106 -15.13 -3.15 -9.30
C HIS A 106 -13.78 -3.63 -8.78
N ILE A 107 -12.99 -2.77 -8.15
CA ILE A 107 -11.67 -3.17 -7.60
C ILE A 107 -11.86 -4.20 -6.49
N LEU A 108 -12.79 -3.94 -5.56
CA LEU A 108 -13.06 -4.87 -4.47
C LEU A 108 -13.56 -6.22 -5.01
N THR A 109 -14.42 -6.17 -6.02
CA THR A 109 -15.04 -7.37 -6.55
C THR A 109 -14.07 -8.22 -7.38
N THR A 110 -13.25 -7.57 -8.20
CA THR A 110 -12.32 -8.24 -9.13
C THR A 110 -11.11 -8.79 -8.40
N TYR A 111 -10.61 -8.07 -7.38
CA TYR A 111 -9.37 -8.44 -6.72
C TYR A 111 -9.57 -9.18 -5.39
N ALA A 112 -10.77 -9.21 -4.79
CA ALA A 112 -11.03 -10.03 -3.60
C ALA A 112 -10.72 -11.52 -3.83
N GLY A 113 -11.09 -12.08 -4.99
CA GLY A 113 -10.76 -13.46 -5.35
C GLY A 113 -9.26 -13.72 -5.47
N SER A 114 -8.51 -12.74 -5.99
CA SER A 114 -7.05 -12.84 -6.06
C SER A 114 -6.41 -12.69 -4.67
N LEU A 115 -6.94 -11.82 -3.82
CA LEU A 115 -6.51 -11.71 -2.42
C LEU A 115 -6.74 -13.02 -1.65
N MET A 116 -7.87 -13.69 -1.86
CA MET A 116 -8.16 -15.01 -1.28
C MET A 116 -7.20 -16.12 -1.73
N ARG A 117 -6.65 -16.04 -2.95
CA ARG A 117 -5.61 -16.98 -3.38
C ARG A 117 -4.25 -16.65 -2.78
N VAL A 118 -3.94 -15.36 -2.66
CA VAL A 118 -2.71 -14.87 -2.04
C VAL A 118 -2.66 -15.18 -0.54
N SER A 119 -3.77 -15.44 0.16
CA SER A 119 -3.70 -15.84 1.58
C SER A 119 -2.98 -17.16 1.83
N GLU A 120 -2.91 -18.02 0.82
CA GLU A 120 -2.12 -19.26 0.86
C GLU A 120 -0.63 -19.02 0.62
N GLU A 121 -0.28 -17.87 0.04
CA GLU A 121 1.08 -17.47 -0.35
C GLU A 121 1.64 -16.43 0.65
N LYS A 122 2.97 -16.29 0.72
CA LYS A 122 3.61 -15.31 1.63
C LYS A 122 4.04 -14.08 0.83
N VAL A 123 3.74 -12.88 1.31
CA VAL A 123 4.21 -11.62 0.68
C VAL A 123 5.33 -11.02 1.52
N GLU A 124 6.53 -10.92 0.96
CA GLU A 124 7.71 -10.40 1.65
C GLU A 124 8.09 -9.01 1.16
N VAL A 125 8.12 -8.02 2.05
CA VAL A 125 8.53 -6.64 1.72
C VAL A 125 10.05 -6.57 1.53
N THR A 126 10.52 -6.34 0.31
CA THR A 126 11.93 -6.45 -0.11
C THR A 126 12.67 -5.12 -0.03
N SER A 127 12.16 -4.06 -0.66
CA SER A 127 12.83 -2.76 -0.75
C SER A 127 11.82 -1.59 -0.68
N SER A 128 12.33 -0.37 -0.67
CA SER A 128 11.55 0.85 -0.81
C SER A 128 12.35 1.90 -1.55
N ARG A 129 11.65 2.86 -2.15
CA ARG A 129 12.25 4.00 -2.85
C ARG A 129 11.44 5.26 -2.59
N LEU A 130 12.10 6.29 -2.07
CA LEU A 130 11.55 7.65 -2.02
C LEU A 130 11.39 8.24 -3.45
N GLU A 131 10.21 8.76 -3.73
CA GLU A 131 9.87 9.43 -4.99
C GLU A 131 9.96 10.96 -4.86
N ARG A 132 10.10 11.66 -5.99
CA ARG A 132 10.34 13.13 -6.00
C ARG A 132 9.24 13.98 -5.37
N ASN A 133 8.03 13.45 -5.25
CA ASN A 133 6.84 14.14 -4.75
C ASN A 133 6.51 13.80 -3.29
N GLY A 134 7.45 13.16 -2.57
CA GLY A 134 7.24 12.68 -1.20
C GLY A 134 6.44 11.38 -1.11
N ASP A 135 6.13 10.75 -2.25
CA ASP A 135 5.61 9.38 -2.25
C ASP A 135 6.74 8.41 -1.95
N VAL A 136 6.39 7.23 -1.48
CA VAL A 136 7.32 6.11 -1.35
C VAL A 136 6.75 4.94 -2.14
N THR A 137 7.56 4.37 -3.02
CA THR A 137 7.24 3.08 -3.62
C THR A 137 7.85 1.99 -2.75
N VAL A 138 7.01 1.15 -2.14
CA VAL A 138 7.46 -0.03 -1.38
C VAL A 138 7.35 -1.25 -2.29
N PHE A 139 8.39 -2.09 -2.33
CA PHE A 139 8.40 -3.30 -3.15
C PHE A 139 8.26 -4.54 -2.26
N SER A 140 7.57 -5.55 -2.78
CA SER A 140 7.48 -6.88 -2.20
C SER A 140 7.60 -7.96 -3.27
N ARG A 141 7.75 -9.19 -2.80
CA ARG A 141 7.75 -10.40 -3.62
C ARG A 141 6.81 -11.43 -3.02
N VAL A 142 6.05 -12.11 -3.86
CA VAL A 142 5.29 -13.30 -3.47
C VAL A 142 6.24 -14.48 -3.37
N VAL A 143 6.11 -15.25 -2.29
CA VAL A 143 6.94 -16.42 -1.98
C VAL A 143 6.04 -17.63 -1.81
N GLY A 144 6.30 -18.66 -2.62
CA GLY A 144 5.56 -19.90 -2.68
C GLY A 144 4.31 -19.85 -3.56
N GLY A 145 3.74 -21.03 -3.80
CA GLY A 145 2.51 -21.19 -4.58
C GLY A 145 2.69 -20.96 -6.08
N SER A 146 1.60 -20.57 -6.73
CA SER A 146 1.53 -20.40 -8.19
C SER A 146 2.10 -19.07 -8.68
N ALA A 147 2.18 -18.08 -7.79
CA ALA A 147 2.69 -16.75 -8.09
C ALA A 147 4.09 -16.50 -7.48
N ASP A 148 4.85 -17.55 -7.16
CA ASP A 148 6.21 -17.43 -6.62
C ASP A 148 7.09 -16.54 -7.51
N GLY A 149 7.82 -15.62 -6.88
CA GLY A 149 8.69 -14.67 -7.57
C GLY A 149 7.98 -13.41 -8.10
N LEU A 150 6.65 -13.34 -8.09
CA LEU A 150 5.90 -12.17 -8.56
C LEU A 150 6.30 -10.91 -7.79
N GLU A 151 6.73 -9.88 -8.50
CA GLU A 151 7.14 -8.61 -7.91
C GLU A 151 5.98 -7.62 -7.87
N LEU A 152 5.74 -7.07 -6.68
CA LEU A 152 4.69 -6.10 -6.43
C LEU A 152 5.30 -4.79 -5.95
N GLY A 153 4.83 -3.67 -6.50
CA GLY A 153 5.16 -2.33 -6.04
C GLY A 153 3.93 -1.61 -5.50
N TYR A 154 4.08 -0.83 -4.44
CA TYR A 154 3.00 -0.05 -3.85
C TYR A 154 3.45 1.40 -3.75
N ARG A 155 2.88 2.28 -4.57
CA ARG A 155 3.12 3.73 -4.41
C ARG A 155 2.24 4.22 -3.28
N MET A 156 2.86 4.70 -2.22
CA MET A 156 2.20 5.13 -1.00
C MET A 156 2.47 6.61 -0.74
N ARG A 157 1.54 7.28 -0.07
CA ARG A 157 1.70 8.67 0.38
C ARG A 157 1.09 8.85 1.75
N SER A 158 1.79 9.59 2.61
CA SER A 158 1.22 10.21 3.81
C SER A 158 1.10 11.72 3.63
N ARG A 159 0.06 12.33 4.22
CA ARG A 159 -0.10 13.78 4.39
C ARG A 159 -0.54 14.02 5.83
N GLU A 160 0.41 13.96 6.77
CA GLU A 160 0.18 14.13 8.21
C GLU A 160 -0.79 13.09 8.82
N GLY A 161 -0.96 11.96 8.13
CA GLY A 161 -1.91 10.91 8.49
C GLY A 161 -1.38 9.51 8.15
N PRO A 162 -2.23 8.48 8.07
CA PRO A 162 -1.78 7.16 7.70
C PRO A 162 -1.18 7.15 6.29
N TRP A 163 -0.20 6.27 6.06
CA TRP A 163 0.27 5.98 4.71
C TRP A 163 -0.82 5.24 3.94
N LEU A 164 -1.24 5.80 2.82
CA LEU A 164 -2.26 5.22 1.95
C LEU A 164 -1.67 4.81 0.62
N ILE A 165 -2.10 3.65 0.11
CA ILE A 165 -1.73 3.14 -1.21
C ILE A 165 -2.48 3.94 -2.29
N LEU A 166 -1.71 4.49 -3.24
CA LEU A 166 -2.18 5.30 -4.37
C LEU A 166 -2.18 4.52 -5.69
N ASP A 167 -1.36 3.49 -5.79
CA ASP A 167 -1.22 2.65 -6.98
C ASP A 167 -0.49 1.35 -6.63
N VAL A 168 -0.74 0.31 -7.42
CA VAL A 168 -0.05 -0.97 -7.34
C VAL A 168 0.65 -1.21 -8.68
N PHE A 169 1.86 -1.74 -8.63
CA PHE A 169 2.61 -2.20 -9.78
C PHE A 169 2.70 -3.71 -9.72
N ILE A 170 2.45 -4.36 -10.86
CA ILE A 170 2.66 -5.80 -11.04
C ILE A 170 3.69 -5.92 -12.16
N ASP A 171 4.85 -6.53 -11.87
CA ASP A 171 5.99 -6.62 -12.80
C ASP A 171 6.35 -5.26 -13.43
N GLY A 172 6.36 -4.21 -12.60
CA GLY A 172 6.67 -2.84 -13.00
C GLY A 172 5.56 -2.10 -13.75
N VAL A 173 4.43 -2.74 -14.04
CA VAL A 173 3.29 -2.13 -14.73
C VAL A 173 2.28 -1.58 -13.71
N SER A 174 2.05 -0.26 -13.75
CA SER A 174 1.05 0.41 -12.92
C SER A 174 -0.37 -0.05 -13.29
N VAL A 175 -1.10 -0.55 -12.29
CA VAL A 175 -2.50 -0.97 -12.42
C VAL A 175 -3.40 0.23 -12.73
N ALA A 176 -3.21 1.36 -12.02
CA ALA A 176 -4.03 2.55 -12.27
C ALA A 176 -3.81 3.12 -13.68
N ARG A 177 -2.57 3.11 -14.18
CA ARG A 177 -2.25 3.58 -15.53
C ARG A 177 -2.84 2.66 -16.60
N ASN A 178 -2.71 1.34 -16.44
CA ASN A 178 -3.30 0.38 -17.36
C ASN A 178 -4.83 0.57 -17.45
N PHE A 179 -5.48 0.70 -16.29
CA PHE A 179 -6.92 0.89 -16.24
C PHE A 179 -7.35 2.26 -16.79
N ARG A 180 -6.55 3.31 -16.56
CA ARG A 180 -6.76 4.62 -17.19
C ARG A 180 -6.81 4.54 -18.70
N SER A 181 -5.90 3.80 -19.34
CA SER A 181 -5.89 3.66 -20.80
C SER A 181 -7.21 3.09 -21.33
N GLN A 182 -7.75 2.06 -20.67
CA GLN A 182 -9.06 1.49 -21.02
C GLN A 182 -10.20 2.49 -20.81
N VAL A 183 -10.18 3.23 -19.70
CA VAL A 183 -11.18 4.26 -19.40
C VAL A 183 -11.13 5.38 -20.45
N GLN A 184 -9.94 5.82 -20.85
CA GLN A 184 -9.78 6.84 -21.89
C GLN A 184 -10.34 6.38 -23.23
N GLU A 185 -10.09 5.13 -23.62
CA GLU A 185 -10.62 4.55 -24.86
C GLU A 185 -12.15 4.49 -24.87
N ILE A 186 -12.77 3.99 -23.80
CA ILE A 186 -14.25 3.91 -23.70
C ILE A 186 -14.86 5.31 -23.71
N VAL A 187 -14.32 6.24 -22.91
CA VAL A 187 -14.88 7.60 -22.84
C VAL A 187 -14.72 8.34 -24.16
N ALA A 188 -13.61 8.13 -24.88
CA ALA A 188 -13.38 8.76 -26.18
C ALA A 188 -14.28 8.21 -27.29
N THR A 189 -14.61 6.91 -27.25
CA THR A 189 -15.39 6.25 -28.31
C THR A 189 -16.88 6.20 -28.04
N GLN A 190 -17.29 6.08 -26.78
CA GLN A 190 -18.65 5.73 -26.38
C GLN A 190 -19.24 6.65 -25.29
N GLY A 191 -18.42 7.51 -24.68
CA GLY A 191 -18.87 8.42 -23.62
C GLY A 191 -18.81 7.83 -22.20
N VAL A 192 -19.18 8.63 -21.21
CA VAL A 192 -19.03 8.27 -19.78
C VAL A 192 -20.15 7.36 -19.30
N GLU A 193 -21.35 7.53 -19.81
CA GLU A 193 -22.50 6.69 -19.48
C GLU A 193 -22.19 5.23 -19.80
N GLU A 194 -21.52 4.99 -20.92
CA GLU A 194 -21.12 3.66 -21.35
C GLU A 194 -20.01 3.07 -20.47
N LEU A 195 -19.04 3.89 -20.03
CA LEU A 195 -18.04 3.47 -19.04
C LEU A 195 -18.70 3.01 -17.73
N ILE A 196 -19.65 3.79 -17.21
CA ILE A 196 -20.37 3.46 -15.98
C ILE A 196 -21.21 2.19 -16.16
N ARG A 197 -21.92 2.08 -17.29
CA ARG A 197 -22.70 0.89 -17.65
C ARG A 197 -21.83 -0.36 -17.72
N THR A 198 -20.66 -0.26 -18.36
CA THR A 198 -19.68 -1.33 -18.45
C THR A 198 -19.20 -1.78 -17.07
N LEU A 199 -18.91 -0.83 -16.17
CA LEU A 199 -18.51 -1.18 -14.80
C LEU A 199 -19.62 -1.89 -14.03
N ARG A 200 -20.86 -1.41 -14.12
CA ARG A 200 -22.03 -2.08 -13.52
C ARG A 200 -22.19 -3.50 -14.00
N GLU A 201 -22.05 -3.72 -15.29
CA GLU A 201 -22.18 -5.03 -15.90
C GLU A 201 -21.09 -5.99 -15.40
N LYS A 202 -19.84 -5.54 -15.40
CA LYS A 202 -18.71 -6.31 -14.83
C LYS A 202 -18.93 -6.63 -13.35
N ASN A 203 -19.42 -5.67 -12.57
CA ASN A 203 -19.70 -5.84 -11.15
C ASN A 203 -20.80 -6.87 -10.90
N ARG A 204 -21.89 -6.82 -11.67
CA ARG A 204 -22.99 -7.81 -11.57
C ARG A 204 -22.52 -9.20 -11.95
N ARG A 205 -21.77 -9.33 -13.05
CA ARG A 205 -21.25 -10.61 -13.51
C ARG A 205 -20.34 -11.26 -12.47
N ALA A 206 -19.37 -10.51 -11.96
CA ALA A 206 -18.44 -11.05 -10.96
C ALA A 206 -19.13 -11.36 -9.61
N ALA A 207 -20.25 -10.71 -9.29
CA ALA A 207 -21.08 -11.10 -8.15
C ALA A 207 -21.86 -12.40 -8.42
N ALA A 208 -22.38 -12.59 -9.63
CA ALA A 208 -23.10 -13.80 -10.03
C ALA A 208 -22.17 -15.02 -10.06
N GLU A 209 -21.00 -14.90 -10.70
CA GLU A 209 -19.98 -15.98 -10.76
C GLU A 209 -19.61 -16.45 -9.34
N ARG A 210 -19.48 -15.53 -8.38
CA ARG A 210 -19.21 -15.89 -6.98
C ARG A 210 -20.38 -16.52 -6.23
N ALA A 211 -21.61 -16.11 -6.54
CA ALA A 211 -22.80 -16.75 -5.97
C ALA A 211 -22.92 -18.20 -6.45
N GLU A 212 -22.57 -18.46 -7.71
CA GLU A 212 -22.51 -19.81 -8.27
C GLU A 212 -21.39 -20.65 -7.63
N GLU A 213 -20.18 -20.10 -7.49
CA GLU A 213 -19.07 -20.78 -6.78
C GLU A 213 -19.44 -21.14 -5.33
N ALA A 214 -20.10 -20.24 -4.61
CA ALA A 214 -20.51 -20.47 -3.22
C ALA A 214 -21.67 -21.48 -3.09
N ALA A 215 -22.46 -21.69 -4.15
CA ALA A 215 -23.56 -22.66 -4.17
C ALA A 215 -23.14 -24.05 -4.67
N GLY A 216 -22.02 -24.14 -5.40
CA GLY A 216 -21.51 -25.37 -6.01
C GLY A 216 -20.36 -26.06 -5.25
N GLY A 217 -19.82 -25.43 -4.20
CA GLY A 217 -18.79 -25.99 -3.31
C GLY A 217 -19.34 -26.40 -1.96
#